data_AF-A0A3D0IFU2-F1
#
_entry.id   AF-A0A3D0IFU2-F1
#
_cell.length_a   1.000
_cell.length_b   1.000
_cell.length_c   1.000
_cell.angle_alpha   90.00
_cell.angle_beta   90.00
_cell.angle_gamma   90.00
#
_symmetry.space_group_name_H-M   'P 1'
#
loop_
_entity.id
_entity.type
_entity.pdbx_description
1 polymer ?
#
loop_
_entity_poly.entity_id
_entity_poly.type
_entity_poly.pdbx_seq_one_letter_code
_entity_poly.pdbx_strand_id
1 'polypeptide(L)'
;MEKERKRIHPRIKYAVLFLALFMVEVLIALFAGGAVRAYLGDVIVIPAVYFFLRAVLFPKDGIFSVYVLPFLCYFTGWVAEILQAFSFSKALGIDTTSPLGIALGGVYDPKDGLCYFVGLLLIGLFLAMETHWKDDRRWFYPVAVFLHWTWGYIQTFAGFVVFLWYIKCRHFYYKGVVRTIWPHGSAVSLGMFIFTPCEPEKDDDSEWAKRRRIYNEEVAIHEYGHTFQSLLLGPLYLLVIGLPSIIWASSKRLEKMRQKKNIPYSKLYCEKWASHWGEKVTKEKADWS
;
A
#
# COMPACT_ATOMS: atom_id res chain seq x y z
N MET A 1 23.35 -25.70 -20.14
CA MET A 1 24.26 -24.54 -19.90
C MET A 1 23.40 -23.30 -19.71
N GLU A 2 22.91 -23.11 -18.49
CA GLU A 2 22.17 -21.91 -18.12
C GLU A 2 23.20 -20.80 -17.86
N LYS A 3 23.19 -19.75 -18.70
CA LYS A 3 24.09 -18.61 -18.55
C LYS A 3 23.95 -18.07 -17.12
N GLU A 4 25.03 -18.13 -16.33
CA GLU A 4 25.17 -17.32 -15.12
C GLU A 4 25.05 -15.84 -15.50
N ARG A 5 23.82 -15.34 -15.48
CA ARG A 5 23.53 -13.92 -15.65
C ARG A 5 24.07 -13.25 -14.39
N LYS A 6 25.24 -12.62 -14.48
CA LYS A 6 25.79 -11.76 -13.42
C LYS A 6 24.66 -10.88 -12.88
N ARG A 7 24.18 -11.18 -11.67
CA ARG A 7 23.10 -10.42 -11.04
C ARG A 7 23.69 -9.06 -10.68
N ILE A 8 23.37 -8.04 -11.48
CA ILE A 8 23.69 -6.64 -11.17
C ILE A 8 23.17 -6.34 -9.77
N HIS A 9 24.01 -5.72 -8.94
CA HIS A 9 23.62 -5.38 -7.57
C HIS A 9 22.37 -4.47 -7.60
N PRO A 10 21.34 -4.70 -6.75
CA PRO A 10 20.07 -3.98 -6.85
C PRO A 10 20.21 -2.45 -6.86
N ARG A 11 21.14 -1.91 -6.06
CA ARG A 11 21.48 -0.47 -6.05
C ARG A 11 21.90 0.06 -7.41
N ILE A 12 22.77 -0.67 -8.11
CA ILE A 12 23.29 -0.26 -9.42
C ILE A 12 22.17 -0.29 -10.45
N LYS A 13 21.31 -1.32 -10.41
CA LYS A 13 20.13 -1.38 -11.28
C LYS A 13 19.25 -0.13 -11.12
N TYR A 14 18.87 0.23 -9.89
CA TYR A 14 18.02 1.39 -9.65
C TYR A 14 18.74 2.72 -9.93
N ALA A 15 20.04 2.81 -9.67
CA ALA A 15 20.84 4.00 -10.00
C ALA A 15 20.90 4.24 -11.50
N VAL A 16 21.10 3.19 -12.31
CA VAL A 16 21.10 3.29 -13.78
C VAL A 16 19.72 3.73 -14.29
N LEU A 17 18.63 3.16 -13.76
CA LEU A 17 17.27 3.57 -14.14
C LEU A 17 16.99 5.03 -13.76
N PHE A 18 17.39 5.45 -12.56
CA PHE A 18 17.27 6.84 -12.12
C PHE A 18 18.04 7.78 -13.05
N LEU A 19 19.33 7.50 -13.31
CA LEU A 19 20.15 8.33 -14.18
C LEU A 19 19.60 8.40 -15.60
N ALA A 20 19.07 7.30 -16.14
CA ALA A 20 18.44 7.31 -17.46
C ALA A 20 17.20 8.22 -17.50
N LEU A 21 16.32 8.13 -16.51
CA LEU A 21 15.12 8.97 -16.42
C LEU A 21 15.48 10.44 -16.18
N PHE A 22 16.45 10.72 -15.31
CA PHE A 22 16.94 12.06 -15.05
C PHE A 22 17.55 12.70 -16.31
N MET A 23 18.31 11.92 -17.10
CA MET A 23 18.80 12.41 -18.40
C MET A 23 17.65 12.72 -19.36
N VAL A 24 16.60 11.90 -19.40
CA VAL A 24 15.41 12.19 -20.21
C VAL A 24 14.73 13.48 -19.74
N GLU A 25 14.58 13.71 -18.44
CA GLU A 25 14.06 14.98 -17.91
C GLU A 25 14.88 16.19 -18.35
N VAL A 26 16.21 16.11 -18.23
CA VAL A 26 17.12 17.18 -18.66
C VAL A 26 16.95 17.45 -20.16
N LEU A 27 16.84 16.40 -20.98
CA LEU A 27 16.60 16.56 -22.42
C LEU A 27 15.24 17.21 -22.71
N ILE A 28 14.18 16.84 -21.99
CA ILE A 28 12.85 17.46 -22.11
C ILE A 28 12.94 18.95 -21.72
N ALA A 29 13.61 19.28 -20.62
CA ALA A 29 13.75 20.65 -20.14
C ALA A 29 14.51 21.55 -21.13
N LEU A 30 15.54 21.01 -21.79
CA LEU A 30 16.39 21.75 -22.72
C LEU A 30 15.80 21.87 -24.13
N PHE A 31 15.15 20.81 -24.63
CA PHE A 31 14.81 20.69 -26.05
C PHE A 31 13.31 20.60 -26.35
N ALA A 32 12.47 20.26 -25.37
CA ALA A 32 11.04 20.13 -25.60
C ALA A 32 10.28 21.45 -25.36
N GLY A 33 9.19 21.63 -26.08
CA GLY A 33 8.25 22.74 -25.91
C GLY A 33 6.80 22.24 -25.78
N GLY A 34 5.90 23.15 -25.40
CA GLY A 34 4.47 22.87 -25.30
C GLY A 34 4.13 21.74 -24.32
N ALA A 35 3.17 20.89 -24.69
CA ALA A 35 2.61 19.85 -23.83
C ALA A 35 3.62 18.78 -23.39
N VAL A 36 4.65 18.50 -24.21
CA VAL A 36 5.69 17.52 -23.85
C VAL A 36 6.50 18.04 -22.65
N ARG A 37 6.91 19.30 -22.68
CA ARG A 37 7.63 19.90 -21.56
C ARG A 37 6.74 20.08 -20.33
N ALA A 38 5.47 20.42 -20.53
CA ALA A 38 4.53 20.64 -19.44
C ALA A 38 4.20 19.34 -18.70
N TYR A 39 3.87 18.25 -19.39
CA TYR A 39 3.26 17.08 -18.76
C TYR A 39 4.14 15.83 -18.74
N LEU A 40 5.01 15.63 -19.74
CA LEU A 40 5.84 14.43 -19.79
C LEU A 40 6.92 14.44 -18.70
N GLY A 41 7.41 15.63 -18.33
CA GLY A 41 8.30 15.80 -17.18
C GLY A 41 7.66 15.27 -15.91
N ASP A 42 6.46 15.73 -15.56
CA ASP A 42 5.76 15.35 -14.34
C ASP A 42 5.44 13.85 -14.25
N VAL A 43 5.16 13.20 -15.40
CA VAL A 43 5.02 11.74 -15.46
C VAL A 43 6.32 11.03 -15.06
N ILE A 44 7.48 11.59 -15.43
CA ILE A 44 8.80 10.99 -15.19
C ILE A 44 9.34 11.27 -13.79
N VAL A 45 9.01 12.43 -13.19
CA VAL A 45 9.43 12.83 -11.84
C VAL A 45 9.16 11.71 -10.83
N ILE A 46 7.96 11.13 -10.85
CA ILE A 46 7.54 10.13 -9.85
C ILE A 46 8.38 8.84 -9.92
N PRO A 47 8.53 8.17 -11.08
CA PRO A 47 9.50 7.09 -11.26
C PRO A 47 10.94 7.48 -10.92
N ALA A 48 11.39 8.69 -11.29
CA ALA A 48 12.76 9.14 -11.02
C ALA A 48 13.03 9.21 -9.51
N VAL A 49 12.16 9.87 -8.75
CA VAL A 49 12.24 9.93 -7.27
C VAL A 49 12.18 8.52 -6.67
N TYR A 50 11.29 7.65 -7.16
CA TYR A 50 11.21 6.26 -6.71
C TYR A 50 12.53 5.52 -6.88
N PHE A 51 13.13 5.54 -8.09
CA PHE A 51 14.37 4.83 -8.37
C PHE A 51 15.57 5.43 -7.64
N PHE A 52 15.60 6.75 -7.44
CA PHE A 52 16.59 7.41 -6.60
C PHE A 52 16.54 6.89 -5.16
N LEU A 53 15.36 6.87 -4.54
CA LEU A 53 15.16 6.39 -3.17
C LEU A 53 15.49 4.89 -3.05
N ARG A 54 15.15 4.09 -4.07
CA ARG A 54 15.56 2.69 -4.17
C ARG A 54 17.08 2.52 -4.28
N ALA A 55 17.77 3.39 -4.99
CA ALA A 55 19.23 3.31 -5.15
C ALA A 55 19.98 3.66 -3.86
N VAL A 56 19.53 4.69 -3.14
CA VAL A 56 20.24 5.27 -1.99
C VAL A 56 19.81 4.65 -0.66
N LEU A 57 18.52 4.67 -0.36
CA LEU A 57 17.99 4.39 0.98
C LEU A 57 17.34 3.00 1.09
N PHE A 58 16.62 2.58 0.05
CA PHE A 58 15.73 1.41 0.10
C PHE A 58 16.05 0.37 -0.99
N PRO A 59 17.28 -0.18 -1.04
CA PRO A 59 17.72 -1.05 -2.14
C PRO A 59 17.18 -2.48 -2.08
N LYS A 60 16.74 -2.91 -0.90
CA LYS A 60 16.17 -4.24 -0.69
C LYS A 60 14.72 -4.27 -1.17
N ASP A 61 14.31 -5.39 -1.75
CA ASP A 61 12.93 -5.68 -2.14
C ASP A 61 12.03 -6.01 -0.94
N GLY A 62 11.96 -5.08 0.01
CA GLY A 62 11.07 -5.17 1.16
C GLY A 62 9.69 -4.60 0.87
N ILE A 63 8.74 -4.87 1.76
CA ILE A 63 7.35 -4.39 1.70
C ILE A 63 7.32 -2.88 1.50
N PHE A 64 8.13 -2.17 2.29
CA PHE A 64 8.22 -0.72 2.22
C PHE A 64 8.61 -0.25 0.82
N SER A 65 9.72 -0.75 0.28
CA SER A 65 10.27 -0.32 -1.01
C SER A 65 9.39 -0.65 -2.22
N VAL A 66 8.53 -1.67 -2.11
CA VAL A 66 7.69 -2.14 -3.23
C VAL A 66 6.28 -1.55 -3.15
N TYR A 67 5.73 -1.33 -1.95
CA TYR A 67 4.32 -1.00 -1.80
C TYR A 67 4.01 0.27 -1.03
N VAL A 68 4.95 0.76 -0.23
CA VAL A 68 4.79 2.04 0.46
C VAL A 68 5.45 3.14 -0.36
N LEU A 69 6.68 2.89 -0.81
CA LEU A 69 7.51 3.88 -1.47
C LEU A 69 6.90 4.46 -2.76
N PRO A 70 6.29 3.68 -3.69
CA PRO A 70 5.66 4.28 -4.87
C PRO A 70 4.56 5.30 -4.53
N PHE A 71 3.77 5.01 -3.49
CA PHE A 71 2.71 5.90 -3.06
C PHE A 71 3.26 7.11 -2.32
N LEU A 72 4.30 6.95 -1.49
CA LEU A 72 4.99 8.10 -0.91
C LEU A 72 5.49 9.04 -2.02
N CYS A 73 6.09 8.52 -3.09
CA CYS A 73 6.49 9.33 -4.23
C CYS A 73 5.29 10.06 -4.88
N TYR A 74 4.19 9.35 -5.13
CA TYR A 74 2.96 9.96 -5.64
C TYR A 74 2.41 11.07 -4.73
N PHE A 75 2.33 10.83 -3.41
CA PHE A 75 1.89 11.83 -2.44
C PHE A 75 2.84 13.02 -2.35
N THR A 76 4.16 12.82 -2.50
CA THR A 76 5.09 13.95 -2.54
C THR A 76 4.82 14.88 -3.72
N GLY A 77 4.33 14.35 -4.86
CA GLY A 77 3.85 15.17 -5.98
C GLY A 77 2.65 16.03 -5.58
N TRP A 78 1.62 15.44 -4.97
CA TRP A 78 0.47 16.21 -4.45
C TRP A 78 0.85 17.24 -3.38
N VAL A 79 1.80 16.93 -2.52
CA VAL A 79 2.32 17.90 -1.54
C VAL A 79 2.95 19.09 -2.26
N ALA A 80 3.73 18.84 -3.33
CA ALA A 80 4.29 19.91 -4.15
C ALA A 80 3.17 20.78 -4.78
N GLU A 81 2.12 20.18 -5.36
CA GLU A 81 0.97 20.92 -5.91
C GLU A 81 0.26 21.79 -4.88
N ILE A 82 0.03 21.24 -3.68
CA ILE A 82 -0.64 21.97 -2.60
C ILE A 82 0.23 23.16 -2.16
N LEU A 83 1.54 22.96 -2.02
CA LEU A 83 2.47 24.04 -1.66
C LEU A 83 2.48 25.14 -2.74
N GLN A 84 2.39 24.78 -4.02
CA GLN A 84 2.27 25.73 -5.13
C GLN A 84 0.93 26.45 -5.13
N ALA A 85 -0.18 25.75 -4.89
CA ALA A 85 -1.52 26.32 -4.82
C ALA A 85 -1.64 27.41 -3.74
N PHE A 86 -1.02 27.21 -2.58
CA PHE A 86 -0.98 28.20 -1.51
C PHE A 86 0.02 29.35 -1.75
N SER A 87 0.70 29.38 -2.91
CA SER A 87 1.77 30.34 -3.21
C SER A 87 2.78 30.41 -2.07
N PHE A 88 3.14 29.26 -1.48
CA PHE A 88 3.96 29.20 -0.27
C PHE A 88 5.33 29.87 -0.46
N SER A 89 5.84 29.88 -1.70
CA SER A 89 7.02 30.64 -2.12
C SER A 89 6.87 32.16 -1.88
N LYS A 90 5.70 32.74 -2.18
CA LYS A 90 5.39 34.16 -1.90
C LYS A 90 5.19 34.40 -0.40
N ALA A 91 4.58 33.46 0.32
CA ALA A 91 4.34 33.58 1.76
C ALA A 91 5.65 33.56 2.58
N LEU A 92 6.66 32.81 2.12
CA LEU A 92 7.98 32.76 2.74
C LEU A 92 8.97 33.83 2.22
N GLY A 93 8.55 34.68 1.29
CA GLY A 93 9.43 35.69 0.68
C GLY A 93 10.62 35.09 -0.08
N ILE A 94 10.50 33.84 -0.54
CA ILE A 94 11.56 33.16 -1.29
C ILE A 94 11.60 33.78 -2.68
N ASP A 95 12.77 34.26 -3.07
CA ASP A 95 13.01 34.80 -4.40
C ASP A 95 12.69 33.73 -5.45
N THR A 96 11.72 34.03 -6.32
CA THR A 96 11.26 33.14 -7.41
C THR A 96 12.36 32.84 -8.43
N THR A 97 13.46 33.59 -8.42
CA THR A 97 14.63 33.36 -9.28
C THR A 97 15.68 32.44 -8.63
N SER A 98 15.59 32.18 -7.32
CA SER A 98 16.46 31.23 -6.64
C SER A 98 16.15 29.80 -7.07
N PRO A 99 17.12 28.85 -7.02
CA PRO A 99 16.85 27.44 -7.34
C PRO A 99 15.68 26.85 -6.54
N LEU A 100 15.54 27.27 -5.28
CA LEU A 100 14.43 26.88 -4.41
C LEU A 100 13.11 27.53 -4.84
N GLY A 101 13.16 28.79 -5.26
CA GLY A 101 12.01 29.53 -5.79
C GLY A 101 11.57 29.07 -7.17
N ILE A 102 12.46 28.49 -7.99
CA ILE A 102 12.12 27.83 -9.25
C ILE A 102 11.48 26.46 -8.96
N ALA A 103 12.05 25.70 -8.03
CA ALA A 103 11.48 24.41 -7.60
C ALA A 103 10.09 24.56 -6.92
N LEU A 104 9.87 25.67 -6.20
CA LEU A 104 8.59 26.01 -5.54
C LEU A 104 7.73 26.99 -6.35
N GLY A 105 8.20 27.43 -7.52
CA GLY A 105 7.62 28.51 -8.32
C GLY A 105 6.66 28.03 -9.41
N GLY A 106 6.31 26.75 -9.40
CA GLY A 106 5.28 26.20 -10.27
C GLY A 106 3.91 26.81 -10.00
N VAL A 107 3.07 26.84 -11.02
CA VAL A 107 1.66 27.18 -10.91
C VAL A 107 0.90 25.88 -10.77
N TYR A 108 0.03 25.80 -9.76
CA TYR A 108 -0.88 24.68 -9.59
C TYR A 108 -1.63 24.34 -10.88
N ASP A 109 -1.44 23.11 -11.40
CA ASP A 109 -2.26 22.53 -12.47
C ASP A 109 -2.83 21.19 -11.98
N PRO A 110 -4.17 21.05 -11.82
CA PRO A 110 -4.79 19.78 -11.44
C PRO A 110 -4.41 18.60 -12.35
N LYS A 111 -3.98 18.85 -13.59
CA LYS A 111 -3.51 17.81 -14.53
C LYS A 111 -2.17 17.23 -14.14
N ASP A 112 -1.36 17.91 -13.34
CA ASP A 112 -0.08 17.40 -12.86
C ASP A 112 -0.32 16.23 -11.91
N GLY A 113 -1.41 16.28 -11.14
CA GLY A 113 -1.92 15.14 -10.38
C GLY A 113 -2.24 13.90 -11.24
N LEU A 114 -2.71 14.09 -12.48
CA LEU A 114 -2.91 12.99 -13.45
C LEU A 114 -1.58 12.50 -14.02
N CYS A 115 -0.61 13.40 -14.24
CA CYS A 115 0.73 13.03 -14.68
C CYS A 115 1.46 12.18 -13.62
N TYR A 116 1.42 12.61 -12.37
CA TYR A 116 1.97 11.84 -11.24
C TYR A 116 1.31 10.47 -11.11
N PHE A 117 0.02 10.40 -11.40
CA PHE A 117 -0.73 9.15 -11.41
C PHE A 117 -0.27 8.21 -12.53
N VAL A 118 -0.01 8.72 -13.74
CA VAL A 118 0.60 7.92 -14.82
C VAL A 118 2.01 7.46 -14.42
N GLY A 119 2.80 8.32 -13.77
CA GLY A 119 4.10 7.97 -13.21
C GLY A 119 4.03 6.81 -12.20
N LEU A 120 3.02 6.82 -11.32
CA LEU A 120 2.75 5.71 -10.40
C LEU A 120 2.43 4.40 -11.13
N LEU A 121 1.63 4.45 -12.21
CA LEU A 121 1.35 3.27 -13.05
C LEU A 121 2.60 2.72 -13.72
N LEU A 122 3.55 3.58 -14.15
CA LEU A 122 4.83 3.15 -14.71
C LEU A 122 5.68 2.41 -13.67
N ILE A 123 5.71 2.87 -12.41
CA ILE A 123 6.35 2.12 -11.31
C ILE A 123 5.67 0.76 -11.13
N GLY A 124 4.33 0.74 -11.13
CA GLY A 124 3.54 -0.48 -11.03
C GLY A 124 3.84 -1.48 -12.14
N LEU A 125 3.95 -1.03 -13.39
CA LEU A 125 4.32 -1.84 -14.55
C LEU A 125 5.74 -2.39 -14.42
N PHE A 126 6.71 -1.54 -14.04
CA PHE A 126 8.08 -1.97 -13.77
C PHE A 126 8.12 -3.08 -12.71
N LEU A 127 7.40 -2.90 -11.61
CA LEU A 127 7.30 -3.89 -10.56
C LEU A 127 6.62 -5.16 -11.08
N ALA A 128 5.53 -5.07 -11.85
CA ALA A 128 4.88 -6.23 -12.47
C ALA A 128 5.87 -7.06 -13.30
N MET A 129 6.63 -6.39 -14.15
CA MET A 129 7.65 -7.03 -14.99
C MET A 129 8.77 -7.64 -14.16
N GLU A 130 9.16 -7.04 -13.03
CA GLU A 130 10.14 -7.60 -12.11
C GLU A 130 9.57 -8.76 -11.26
N THR A 131 8.27 -8.73 -10.96
CA THR A 131 7.55 -9.74 -10.17
C THR A 131 7.34 -11.03 -10.93
N HIS A 132 7.21 -10.99 -12.26
CA HIS A 132 7.14 -12.16 -13.13
C HIS A 132 8.38 -13.09 -13.00
N TRP A 133 9.42 -12.66 -12.29
CA TRP A 133 10.66 -13.40 -12.04
C TRP A 133 10.90 -13.68 -10.54
N LYS A 134 9.92 -13.48 -9.65
CA LYS A 134 9.98 -13.80 -8.21
C LYS A 134 8.65 -14.43 -7.73
N ASP A 135 8.72 -15.65 -7.19
CA ASP A 135 7.58 -16.54 -6.92
C ASP A 135 6.43 -15.97 -6.05
N ASP A 136 6.68 -14.99 -5.19
CA ASP A 136 5.69 -14.58 -4.18
C ASP A 136 4.75 -13.44 -4.61
N ARG A 137 4.86 -12.93 -5.85
CA ARG A 137 4.15 -11.70 -6.28
C ARG A 137 3.27 -11.98 -7.50
N ARG A 138 1.94 -12.02 -7.28
CA ARG A 138 0.96 -12.23 -8.37
C ARG A 138 0.93 -11.02 -9.32
N TRP A 139 0.78 -11.26 -10.62
CA TRP A 139 0.86 -10.22 -11.67
C TRP A 139 -0.20 -9.10 -11.55
N PHE A 140 -1.38 -9.39 -11.01
CA PHE A 140 -2.47 -8.41 -10.82
C PHE A 140 -2.27 -7.52 -9.58
N TYR A 141 -1.21 -7.75 -8.81
CA TYR A 141 -0.93 -7.04 -7.58
C TYR A 141 -0.86 -5.51 -7.77
N PRO A 142 -0.15 -4.96 -8.79
CA PRO A 142 -0.08 -3.52 -8.96
C PRO A 142 -1.46 -2.89 -9.19
N VAL A 143 -2.35 -3.61 -9.89
CA VAL A 143 -3.74 -3.19 -10.10
C VAL A 143 -4.53 -3.21 -8.81
N ALA A 144 -4.42 -4.28 -8.01
CA ALA A 144 -5.14 -4.37 -6.73
C ALA A 144 -4.68 -3.28 -5.75
N VAL A 145 -3.38 -3.05 -5.65
CA VAL A 145 -2.83 -1.99 -4.79
C VAL A 145 -3.19 -0.60 -5.31
N PHE A 146 -3.17 -0.40 -6.63
CA PHE A 146 -3.68 0.80 -7.24
C PHE A 146 -5.15 1.09 -6.86
N LEU A 147 -6.04 0.09 -6.95
CA LEU A 147 -7.45 0.23 -6.57
C LEU A 147 -7.60 0.52 -5.08
N HIS A 148 -6.82 -0.12 -4.21
CA HIS A 148 -6.82 0.16 -2.78
C HIS A 148 -6.46 1.62 -2.46
N TRP A 149 -5.51 2.21 -3.17
CA TRP A 149 -5.04 3.57 -2.92
C TRP A 149 -5.85 4.66 -3.62
N THR A 150 -6.75 4.30 -4.55
CA THR A 150 -7.61 5.26 -5.25
C THR A 150 -9.06 5.12 -4.81
N TRP A 151 -9.65 3.96 -5.08
CA TRP A 151 -11.02 3.63 -4.72
C TRP A 151 -11.17 3.32 -3.24
N GLY A 152 -10.23 2.58 -2.66
CA GLY A 152 -10.21 2.23 -1.23
C GLY A 152 -9.47 3.24 -0.34
N TYR A 153 -9.25 4.47 -0.83
CA TYR A 153 -8.27 5.41 -0.26
C TYR A 153 -8.42 5.62 1.25
N ILE A 154 -9.65 5.87 1.75
CA ILE A 154 -9.89 6.24 3.15
C ILE A 154 -9.37 5.16 4.10
N GLN A 155 -9.80 3.92 3.90
CA GLN A 155 -9.42 2.79 4.75
C GLN A 155 -7.98 2.33 4.50
N THR A 156 -7.48 2.41 3.26
CA THR A 156 -6.08 2.07 2.96
C THR A 156 -5.12 3.06 3.60
N PHE A 157 -5.43 4.36 3.55
CA PHE A 157 -4.65 5.40 4.21
C PHE A 157 -4.68 5.24 5.73
N ALA A 158 -5.85 4.95 6.32
CA ALA A 158 -5.94 4.62 7.74
C ALA A 158 -5.06 3.41 8.10
N GLY A 159 -5.10 2.34 7.29
CA GLY A 159 -4.22 1.18 7.44
C GLY A 159 -2.75 1.54 7.31
N PHE A 160 -2.39 2.43 6.39
CA PHE A 160 -1.03 2.92 6.22
C PHE A 160 -0.51 3.68 7.44
N VAL A 161 -1.33 4.56 8.03
CA VAL A 161 -0.98 5.27 9.27
C VAL A 161 -0.71 4.29 10.41
N VAL A 162 -1.57 3.27 10.57
CA VAL A 162 -1.37 2.21 11.56
C VAL A 162 -0.09 1.42 11.26
N PHE A 163 0.15 1.08 10.00
CA PHE A 163 1.38 0.40 9.57
C PHE A 163 2.63 1.20 9.95
N LEU A 164 2.65 2.52 9.72
CA LEU A 164 3.77 3.38 10.12
C LEU A 164 3.94 3.46 11.63
N TRP A 165 2.85 3.49 12.40
CA TRP A 165 2.92 3.43 13.86
C TRP A 165 3.63 2.14 14.31
N TYR A 166 3.28 1.00 13.68
CA TYR A 166 3.85 -0.30 14.00
C TYR A 166 5.03 -0.69 13.10
N ILE A 167 5.79 0.26 12.55
CA ILE A 167 6.87 -0.01 11.57
C ILE A 167 7.98 -0.95 12.09
N LYS A 168 8.13 -1.05 13.43
CA LYS A 168 9.10 -1.94 14.10
C LYS A 168 8.59 -3.38 14.25
N CYS A 169 7.30 -3.61 14.02
CA CYS A 169 6.70 -4.92 14.10
C CYS A 169 7.08 -5.78 12.88
N ARG A 170 6.76 -7.07 12.94
CA ARG A 170 7.03 -7.98 11.83
C ARG A 170 5.95 -7.79 10.75
N HIS A 171 6.41 -7.39 9.56
CA HIS A 171 5.58 -7.26 8.38
C HIS A 171 5.99 -8.30 7.34
N PHE A 172 5.02 -8.94 6.69
CA PHE A 172 5.26 -9.86 5.58
C PHE A 172 4.12 -9.84 4.57
N TYR A 173 4.38 -10.40 3.40
CA TYR A 173 3.40 -10.50 2.34
C TYR A 173 2.39 -11.59 2.67
N TYR A 174 1.12 -11.28 2.46
CA TYR A 174 0.05 -12.24 2.63
C TYR A 174 -0.90 -12.15 1.44
N LYS A 175 -0.74 -13.07 0.48
CA LYS A 175 -1.67 -13.27 -0.66
C LYS A 175 -2.03 -11.99 -1.45
N GLY A 176 -1.14 -11.01 -1.51
CA GLY A 176 -1.36 -9.76 -2.23
C GLY A 176 -1.67 -8.53 -1.37
N VAL A 177 -1.65 -8.68 -0.04
CA VAL A 177 -1.78 -7.58 0.91
C VAL A 177 -0.62 -7.61 1.92
N VAL A 178 -0.51 -6.56 2.73
CA VAL A 178 0.50 -6.46 3.77
C VAL A 178 -0.08 -6.96 5.08
N ARG A 179 0.48 -8.05 5.62
CA ARG A 179 0.15 -8.55 6.96
C ARG A 179 1.17 -8.06 7.96
N THR A 180 0.67 -7.47 9.04
CA THR A 180 1.46 -7.01 10.17
C THR A 180 1.10 -7.84 11.40
N ILE A 181 2.09 -8.48 12.01
CA ILE A 181 1.90 -9.07 13.33
C ILE A 181 2.12 -7.97 14.37
N TRP A 182 1.06 -7.63 15.10
CA TRP A 182 1.08 -6.55 16.09
C TRP A 182 0.83 -7.08 17.52
N PRO A 183 1.13 -6.32 18.58
CA PRO A 183 1.07 -6.81 19.96
C PRO A 183 -0.36 -6.93 20.52
N HIS A 184 -1.40 -6.67 19.72
CA HIS A 184 -2.79 -6.72 20.16
C HIS A 184 -3.39 -8.12 19.98
N GLY A 185 -4.33 -8.47 20.87
CA GLY A 185 -5.06 -9.73 20.81
C GLY A 185 -6.17 -9.78 19.75
N SER A 186 -6.49 -8.65 19.13
CA SER A 186 -7.49 -8.51 18.07
C SER A 186 -6.85 -8.46 16.68
N ALA A 187 -7.67 -8.63 15.65
CA ALA A 187 -7.30 -8.44 14.27
C ALA A 187 -8.11 -7.28 13.66
N VAL A 188 -7.56 -6.68 12.60
CA VAL A 188 -8.28 -5.65 11.83
C VAL A 188 -7.78 -5.61 10.39
N SER A 189 -8.70 -5.35 9.47
CA SER A 189 -8.44 -5.14 8.06
C SER A 189 -8.78 -3.71 7.64
N LEU A 190 -7.79 -3.02 7.10
CA LEU A 190 -7.85 -1.62 6.66
C LEU A 190 -7.28 -1.51 5.24
N GLY A 191 -8.15 -1.73 4.25
CA GLY A 191 -7.76 -1.69 2.85
C GLY A 191 -6.80 -2.83 2.51
N MET A 192 -5.58 -2.49 2.09
CA MET A 192 -4.53 -3.46 1.79
C MET A 192 -3.65 -3.84 2.99
N PHE A 193 -3.95 -3.34 4.18
CA PHE A 193 -3.21 -3.63 5.41
C PHE A 193 -4.09 -4.47 6.33
N ILE A 194 -3.62 -5.67 6.63
CA ILE A 194 -4.24 -6.54 7.64
C ILE A 194 -3.31 -6.64 8.84
N PHE A 195 -3.88 -6.59 10.03
CA PHE A 195 -3.16 -6.68 11.28
C PHE A 195 -3.68 -7.88 12.05
N THR A 196 -2.78 -8.77 12.43
CA THR A 196 -3.13 -10.03 13.10
C THR A 196 -2.37 -10.17 14.42
N PRO A 197 -2.91 -10.90 15.40
CA PRO A 197 -2.25 -11.10 16.70
C PRO A 197 -0.88 -11.78 16.60
N CYS A 198 -0.09 -11.62 17.66
CA CYS A 198 1.19 -12.33 17.82
C CYS A 198 1.06 -13.85 17.63
N GLU A 199 2.05 -14.41 16.96
CA GLU A 199 2.24 -15.85 16.81
C GLU A 199 3.16 -16.37 17.93
N PRO A 200 2.94 -17.62 18.39
CA PRO A 200 3.88 -18.28 19.29
C PRO A 200 5.26 -18.45 18.64
N GLU A 201 6.31 -18.60 19.47
CA GLU A 201 7.69 -18.83 19.01
C GLU A 201 7.76 -20.05 18.09
N LYS A 202 8.67 -20.06 17.11
CA LYS A 202 8.66 -21.06 16.04
C LYS A 202 9.03 -22.47 16.52
N ASP A 203 9.84 -22.54 17.56
CA ASP A 203 10.36 -23.72 18.24
C ASP A 203 9.45 -24.24 19.36
N ASP A 204 8.35 -23.52 19.66
CA ASP A 204 7.31 -24.02 20.55
C ASP A 204 6.41 -25.04 19.82
N ASP A 205 6.59 -26.31 20.15
CA ASP A 205 5.82 -27.43 19.61
C ASP A 205 4.64 -27.88 20.51
N SER A 206 4.29 -27.07 21.51
CA SER A 206 3.13 -27.33 22.35
C SER A 206 1.83 -27.37 21.53
N GLU A 207 0.86 -28.15 22.00
CA GLU A 207 -0.46 -28.22 21.37
C GLU A 207 -1.17 -26.85 21.36
N TRP A 208 -0.92 -26.03 22.38
CA TRP A 208 -1.38 -24.65 22.41
C TRP A 208 -0.79 -23.83 21.25
N ALA A 209 0.53 -23.91 21.03
CA ALA A 209 1.19 -23.16 19.97
C ALA A 209 0.69 -23.57 18.58
N LYS A 210 0.52 -24.87 18.34
CA LYS A 210 -0.06 -25.39 17.08
C LYS A 210 -1.47 -24.85 16.85
N ARG A 211 -2.36 -24.96 17.84
CA ARG A 211 -3.73 -24.42 17.76
C ARG A 211 -3.75 -22.92 17.53
N ARG A 212 -2.86 -22.17 18.19
CA ARG A 212 -2.77 -20.72 18.03
C ARG A 212 -2.31 -20.31 16.63
N ARG A 213 -1.38 -21.04 16.02
CA ARG A 213 -0.95 -20.81 14.62
C ARG A 213 -2.10 -21.05 13.64
N ILE A 214 -2.86 -22.13 13.81
CA ILE A 214 -4.05 -22.43 12.99
C ILE A 214 -5.06 -21.29 13.11
N TYR A 215 -5.43 -20.93 14.35
CA TYR A 215 -6.36 -19.83 14.61
C TYR A 215 -5.89 -18.50 13.99
N ASN A 216 -4.61 -18.14 14.16
CA ASN A 216 -4.07 -16.90 13.61
C ASN A 216 -4.11 -16.88 12.07
N GLU A 217 -3.96 -18.05 11.43
CA GLU A 217 -4.08 -18.17 9.98
C GLU A 217 -5.54 -18.06 9.52
N GLU A 218 -6.48 -18.69 10.23
CA GLU A 218 -7.93 -18.56 9.97
C GLU A 218 -8.40 -17.10 10.11
N VAL A 219 -7.92 -16.40 11.13
CA VAL A 219 -8.13 -14.96 11.30
C VAL A 219 -7.51 -14.18 10.15
N ALA A 220 -6.30 -14.51 9.70
CA ALA A 220 -5.67 -13.83 8.58
C ALA A 220 -6.44 -14.00 7.27
N ILE A 221 -7.00 -15.20 7.01
CA ILE A 221 -7.86 -15.46 5.85
C ILE A 221 -9.13 -14.62 5.92
N HIS A 222 -9.72 -14.52 7.11
CA HIS A 222 -10.90 -13.68 7.35
C HIS A 222 -10.61 -12.18 7.11
N GLU A 223 -9.55 -11.64 7.70
CA GLU A 223 -9.13 -10.25 7.50
C GLU A 223 -8.77 -9.96 6.04
N TYR A 224 -8.19 -10.95 5.35
CA TYR A 224 -7.95 -10.88 3.92
C TYR A 224 -9.25 -10.78 3.13
N GLY A 225 -10.31 -11.47 3.56
CA GLY A 225 -11.66 -11.32 3.01
C GLY A 225 -12.21 -9.89 3.08
N HIS A 226 -11.98 -9.18 4.19
CA HIS A 226 -12.34 -7.77 4.34
C HIS A 226 -11.62 -6.85 3.34
N THR A 227 -10.44 -7.23 2.84
CA THR A 227 -9.72 -6.46 1.81
C THR A 227 -10.49 -6.45 0.48
N PHE A 228 -11.20 -7.54 0.13
CA PHE A 228 -12.07 -7.58 -1.04
C PHE A 228 -13.33 -6.74 -0.86
N GLN A 229 -13.93 -6.78 0.33
CA GLN A 229 -15.06 -5.89 0.64
C GLN A 229 -14.64 -4.42 0.53
N SER A 230 -13.42 -4.10 0.97
CA SER A 230 -12.82 -2.79 0.82
C SER A 230 -12.66 -2.39 -0.65
N LEU A 231 -12.14 -3.29 -1.50
CA LEU A 231 -12.03 -3.06 -2.94
C LEU A 231 -13.40 -2.92 -3.63
N LEU A 232 -14.41 -3.66 -3.18
CA LEU A 232 -15.73 -3.61 -3.81
C LEU A 232 -16.49 -2.34 -3.42
N LEU A 233 -16.46 -1.97 -2.14
CA LEU A 233 -17.28 -0.87 -1.60
C LEU A 233 -16.56 0.49 -1.61
N GLY A 234 -15.23 0.49 -1.68
CA GLY A 234 -14.43 1.72 -1.72
C GLY A 234 -14.76 2.64 -0.55
N PRO A 235 -15.19 3.90 -0.78
CA PRO A 235 -15.53 4.84 0.29
C PRO A 235 -16.67 4.37 1.21
N LEU A 236 -17.57 3.50 0.71
CA LEU A 236 -18.70 2.99 1.49
C LEU A 236 -18.31 1.86 2.45
N TYR A 237 -17.10 1.30 2.33
CA TYR A 237 -16.65 0.17 3.15
C TYR A 237 -16.78 0.44 4.65
N LEU A 238 -16.30 1.59 5.14
CA LEU A 238 -16.36 1.88 6.58
C LEU A 238 -17.80 2.06 7.08
N LEU A 239 -18.71 2.55 6.24
CA LEU A 239 -20.12 2.73 6.60
C LEU A 239 -20.91 1.42 6.56
N VAL A 240 -20.69 0.60 5.52
CA VAL A 240 -21.46 -0.62 5.27
C VAL A 240 -20.88 -1.83 5.99
N ILE A 241 -19.57 -1.87 6.24
CA ILE A 241 -18.89 -3.01 6.87
C ILE A 241 -18.31 -2.61 8.22
N GLY A 242 -17.43 -1.61 8.24
CA GLY A 242 -16.69 -1.22 9.44
C GLY A 242 -17.60 -0.83 10.61
N LEU A 243 -18.57 0.05 10.37
CA LEU A 243 -19.47 0.57 11.40
C LEU A 243 -20.37 -0.54 11.98
N PRO A 244 -21.06 -1.37 11.18
CA PRO A 244 -21.79 -2.53 11.72
C PRO A 244 -20.91 -3.50 12.51
N SER A 245 -19.71 -3.83 12.03
CA SER A 245 -18.78 -4.72 12.76
C SER A 245 -18.35 -4.11 14.10
N ILE A 246 -17.98 -2.83 14.13
CA ILE A 246 -17.61 -2.13 15.38
C ILE A 246 -18.78 -2.08 16.35
N ILE A 247 -19.99 -1.76 15.89
CA ILE A 247 -21.19 -1.73 16.76
C ILE A 247 -21.48 -3.13 17.31
N TRP A 248 -21.36 -4.16 16.47
CA TRP A 248 -21.57 -5.56 16.85
C TRP A 248 -20.55 -6.07 17.87
N ALA A 249 -19.29 -5.61 17.76
CA ALA A 249 -18.21 -5.94 18.67
C ALA A 249 -18.27 -5.16 20.00
N SER A 250 -18.52 -3.86 19.97
CA SER A 250 -18.37 -2.96 21.12
C SER A 250 -19.65 -2.76 21.95
N SER A 251 -20.83 -3.05 21.40
CA SER A 251 -22.08 -2.81 22.10
C SER A 251 -22.36 -3.89 23.15
N LYS A 252 -22.23 -3.52 24.43
CA LYS A 252 -22.57 -4.38 25.59
C LYS A 252 -23.98 -4.98 25.52
N ARG A 253 -24.94 -4.27 24.91
CA ARG A 253 -26.31 -4.77 24.73
C ARG A 253 -26.35 -5.93 23.73
N LEU A 254 -25.66 -5.79 22.59
CA LEU A 254 -25.60 -6.81 21.55
C LEU A 254 -24.77 -8.01 21.99
N GLU A 255 -23.69 -7.77 22.75
CA GLU A 255 -22.88 -8.83 23.37
C GLU A 255 -23.73 -9.68 24.33
N LYS A 256 -24.45 -9.06 25.28
CA LYS A 256 -25.36 -9.77 26.18
C LYS A 256 -26.45 -10.54 25.42
N MET A 257 -26.99 -9.97 24.34
CA MET A 257 -27.96 -10.65 23.49
C MET A 257 -27.36 -11.87 22.80
N ARG A 258 -26.13 -11.75 22.26
CA ARG A 258 -25.42 -12.86 21.60
C ARG A 258 -25.17 -14.00 22.58
N GLN A 259 -24.68 -13.70 23.78
CA GLN A 259 -24.45 -14.69 24.84
C GLN A 259 -25.75 -15.39 25.22
N LYS A 260 -26.85 -14.64 25.46
CA LYS A 260 -28.16 -15.22 25.80
C LYS A 260 -28.76 -16.11 24.71
N LYS A 261 -28.53 -15.77 23.44
CA LYS A 261 -29.10 -16.48 22.29
C LYS A 261 -28.12 -17.47 21.64
N ASN A 262 -26.92 -17.66 22.23
CA ASN A 262 -25.83 -18.45 21.68
C ASN A 262 -25.52 -18.15 20.19
N ILE A 263 -25.49 -16.85 19.84
CA ILE A 263 -25.23 -16.39 18.46
C ILE A 263 -23.73 -16.10 18.31
N PRO A 264 -23.02 -16.80 17.40
CA PRO A 264 -21.59 -16.55 17.19
C PRO A 264 -21.36 -15.18 16.57
N TYR A 265 -20.20 -14.58 16.86
CA TYR A 265 -19.82 -13.27 16.31
C TYR A 265 -19.79 -13.29 14.78
N SER A 266 -19.24 -14.37 14.21
CA SER A 266 -19.20 -14.66 12.77
C SER A 266 -20.57 -14.73 12.09
N LYS A 267 -21.70 -14.66 12.82
CA LYS A 267 -23.04 -14.66 12.22
C LYS A 267 -23.40 -13.35 11.52
N LEU A 268 -22.76 -12.23 11.86
CA LEU A 268 -23.02 -10.94 11.23
C LEU A 268 -22.69 -11.00 9.73
N TYR A 269 -23.51 -10.37 8.87
CA TYR A 269 -23.34 -10.47 7.42
C TYR A 269 -21.95 -10.01 6.95
N CYS A 270 -21.42 -8.94 7.55
CA CYS A 270 -20.08 -8.43 7.26
C CYS A 270 -19.02 -9.51 7.45
N GLU A 271 -19.12 -10.22 8.57
CA GLU A 271 -18.16 -11.22 9.02
C GLU A 271 -18.25 -12.49 8.16
N LYS A 272 -19.47 -12.98 7.92
CA LYS A 272 -19.71 -14.11 7.01
C LYS A 272 -19.21 -13.83 5.61
N TRP A 273 -19.47 -12.62 5.12
CA TRP A 273 -19.09 -12.23 3.78
C TRP A 273 -17.57 -12.13 3.62
N ALA A 274 -16.87 -11.66 4.67
CA ALA A 274 -15.42 -11.62 4.70
C ALA A 274 -14.83 -13.03 4.70
N SER A 275 -15.29 -13.91 5.61
CA SER A 275 -14.86 -15.32 5.61
C SER A 275 -15.11 -15.98 4.25
N HIS A 276 -16.29 -15.80 3.65
CA HIS A 276 -16.59 -16.37 2.34
C HIS A 276 -15.61 -15.94 1.23
N TRP A 277 -15.29 -14.64 1.17
CA TRP A 277 -14.31 -14.15 0.19
C TRP A 277 -12.91 -14.67 0.47
N GLY A 278 -12.49 -14.66 1.74
CA GLY A 278 -11.23 -15.22 2.18
C GLY A 278 -11.10 -16.67 1.71
N GLU A 279 -12.02 -17.53 2.13
CA GLU A 279 -12.03 -18.96 1.80
C GLU A 279 -12.06 -19.23 0.30
N LYS A 280 -12.87 -18.47 -0.44
CA LYS A 280 -13.00 -18.63 -1.90
C LYS A 280 -11.69 -18.35 -2.63
N VAL A 281 -10.95 -17.32 -2.21
CA VAL A 281 -9.71 -16.89 -2.88
C VAL A 281 -8.51 -17.70 -2.41
N THR A 282 -8.46 -18.06 -1.12
CA THR A 282 -7.35 -18.82 -0.54
C THR A 282 -7.50 -20.33 -0.72
N LYS A 283 -8.73 -20.83 -0.88
CA LYS A 283 -9.10 -22.26 -0.80
C LYS A 283 -8.78 -22.90 0.57
N GLU A 284 -8.65 -22.07 1.60
CA GLU A 284 -8.38 -22.48 3.00
C GLU A 284 -9.55 -22.04 3.87
N LYS A 285 -9.78 -22.71 5.01
CA LYS A 285 -10.91 -22.40 5.90
C LYS A 285 -10.63 -21.17 6.78
N ALA A 286 -11.68 -20.43 7.11
CA ALA A 286 -11.62 -19.30 8.03
C ALA A 286 -12.57 -19.53 9.22
N ASP A 287 -12.29 -20.55 10.04
CA ASP A 287 -13.09 -20.88 11.23
C ASP A 287 -12.49 -20.30 12.52
N TRP A 288 -12.57 -18.98 12.64
CA TRP A 288 -12.00 -18.20 13.75
C TRP A 288 -12.99 -17.97 14.90
N SER A 289 -14.03 -18.81 15.00
CA SER A 289 -15.20 -18.66 15.88
C SER A 289 -14.94 -18.94 17.36
#